data_AF-A0A8S3TRS5-F1
#
_entry.id   AF-A0A8S3TRS5-F1
#
_cell.length_a   1.000
_cell.length_b   1.000
_cell.length_c   1.000
_cell.angle_alpha   90.00
_cell.angle_beta   90.00
_cell.angle_gamma   90.00
#
_symmetry.space_group_name_H-M   'P 1'
#
loop_
_entity.id
_entity.type
_entity.pdbx_description
1 polymer ?
#
loop_
_entity_poly.entity_id
_entity_poly.type
_entity_poly.pdbx_seq_one_letter_code
_entity_poly.pdbx_strand_id
1 'polypeptide(L)'
;MEKHVLRLFQLILMLLYISITCSTTSCDEGNCKRSVDIPLITKLDAPLKAELDITSLTDQLTALVKREVSKRLEDIIDRVRNDTLVNVQQIMQQQLEADRKVALTACGAVSGSDRVIRFPNMKMSVGIHSLSSFLSTGKLTAEHSGLYQLTVTIMTENSDKVFHITKNGFVIISGYSQHHDSNQRWHTSTITTAVEMDVGDCLYVLKGTISNVYANWSCITVIKVQ
;
A
#
# COMPACT_ATOMS: atom_id res chain seq x y z
N MET A 1 14.55 8.69 -1.69
CA MET A 1 14.98 8.60 -0.28
C MET A 1 14.83 9.92 0.50
N GLU A 2 14.92 11.10 -0.12
CA GLU A 2 14.89 12.39 0.59
C GLU A 2 13.55 12.77 1.26
N LYS A 3 12.41 12.24 0.77
CA LYS A 3 11.08 12.59 1.34
C LYS A 3 10.80 11.98 2.72
N HIS A 4 11.47 10.87 3.07
CA HIS A 4 11.27 10.22 4.37
C HIS A 4 12.10 10.88 5.48
N VAL A 5 13.28 11.43 5.15
CA VAL A 5 14.13 12.15 6.09
C VAL A 5 13.45 13.45 6.54
N LEU A 6 12.77 14.16 5.63
CA LEU A 6 12.06 15.40 5.93
C LEU A 6 10.86 15.18 6.88
N ARG A 7 10.13 14.07 6.72
CA ARG A 7 9.01 13.72 7.61
C ARG A 7 9.47 13.29 9.00
N LEU A 8 10.60 12.58 9.09
CA LEU A 8 11.20 12.21 10.37
C LEU A 8 11.67 13.46 11.15
N PHE A 9 12.26 14.43 10.44
CA PHE A 9 12.73 15.68 11.04
C PHE A 9 11.58 16.56 11.56
N GLN A 10 10.44 16.63 10.85
CA GLN A 10 9.24 17.33 11.33
C GLN A 10 8.62 16.66 12.56
N LEU A 11 8.66 15.34 12.66
CA LEU A 11 8.12 14.59 13.80
C LEU A 11 8.98 14.77 15.06
N ILE A 12 10.31 14.82 14.90
CA ILE A 12 11.25 15.12 16.00
C ILE A 12 11.06 16.56 16.50
N LEU A 13 10.84 17.53 15.62
CA LEU A 13 10.58 18.94 16.00
C LEU A 13 9.26 19.11 16.77
N MET A 14 8.21 18.39 16.38
CA MET A 14 6.92 18.40 17.11
C MET A 14 7.05 17.78 18.51
N LEU A 15 7.82 16.70 18.67
CA LEU A 15 8.08 16.08 19.98
C LEU A 15 8.96 16.97 20.88
N LEU A 16 9.89 17.74 20.29
CA LEU A 16 10.68 18.71 21.04
C LEU A 16 9.83 19.89 21.57
N TYR A 17 8.82 20.32 20.80
CA TYR A 17 7.93 21.43 21.20
C TYR A 17 7.01 21.07 22.37
N ILE A 18 6.55 19.80 22.44
CA ILE A 18 5.71 19.30 23.54
C ILE A 18 6.51 19.13 24.84
N SER A 19 7.82 18.91 24.75
CA SER A 19 8.72 18.76 25.90
C SER A 19 9.06 20.07 26.59
N ILE A 20 8.87 21.21 25.92
CA ILE A 20 9.24 22.55 26.44
C ILE A 20 8.07 23.21 27.21
N THR A 21 6.83 22.73 27.07
CA THR A 21 5.66 23.31 27.77
C THR A 21 5.35 22.71 29.15
N CYS A 22 6.19 21.83 29.69
CA CYS A 22 5.98 21.25 31.01
C CYS A 22 7.24 21.38 31.88
N SER A 23 7.60 22.61 32.23
CA SER A 23 8.43 22.94 33.41
C SER A 23 8.52 24.45 33.52
N THR A 24 7.68 25.05 34.37
CA THR A 24 8.01 26.13 35.32
C THR A 24 6.72 26.75 35.86
N THR A 25 6.17 26.17 36.92
CA THR A 25 5.76 26.98 38.07
C THR A 25 6.33 26.29 39.29
N SER A 26 7.62 26.55 39.47
CA SER A 26 8.28 26.51 40.76
C SER A 26 7.43 27.28 41.77
N CYS A 27 7.24 26.67 42.93
CA CYS A 27 6.92 27.38 44.15
C CYS A 27 8.07 28.35 44.42
N ASP A 28 7.89 29.62 44.09
CA ASP A 28 8.76 30.68 44.59
C ASP A 28 8.17 31.23 45.89
N GLU A 29 9.06 31.27 46.86
CA GLU A 29 8.92 31.89 48.17
C GLU A 29 8.55 33.38 48.02
N GLY A 30 7.54 33.81 48.78
CA GLY A 30 7.29 35.22 49.04
C GLY A 30 5.94 35.73 48.56
N ASN A 31 5.06 36.00 49.54
CA ASN A 31 3.81 36.77 49.41
C ASN A 31 2.56 36.08 48.82
N CYS A 32 2.07 35.05 49.53
CA CYS A 32 0.63 34.87 49.69
C CYS A 32 0.19 35.38 51.08
N LYS A 33 0.31 36.70 51.29
CA LYS A 33 -0.46 37.40 52.33
C LYS A 33 -1.87 37.68 51.76
N ARG A 34 -2.81 36.79 52.07
CA ARG A 34 -4.20 37.18 52.30
C ARG A 34 -4.61 36.60 53.65
N SER A 35 -4.36 37.40 54.68
CA SER A 35 -5.03 37.29 55.96
C SER A 35 -6.53 37.40 55.70
N VAL A 36 -7.24 36.29 55.90
CA VAL A 36 -8.67 36.35 56.18
C VAL A 36 -8.76 36.55 57.69
N ASP A 37 -9.00 37.79 58.11
CA ASP A 37 -9.38 38.07 59.50
C ASP A 37 -10.76 37.45 59.74
N ILE A 38 -10.76 36.31 60.42
CA ILE A 38 -11.97 35.72 61.00
C ILE A 38 -12.14 36.39 62.36
N PRO A 39 -13.25 37.10 62.62
CA PRO A 39 -13.49 37.67 63.94
C PRO A 39 -13.65 36.52 64.94
N LEU A 40 -12.72 36.45 65.90
CA LEU A 40 -12.83 35.62 67.08
C LEU A 40 -14.04 36.11 67.89
N ILE A 41 -15.18 35.43 67.71
CA ILE A 41 -16.30 35.51 68.63
C ILE A 41 -15.83 34.82 69.91
N THR A 42 -15.37 35.62 70.85
CA THR A 42 -15.09 35.20 72.22
C THR A 42 -16.38 34.68 72.87
N LYS A 43 -16.26 33.52 73.52
CA LYS A 43 -17.23 32.79 74.37
C LYS A 43 -18.10 31.75 73.66
N LEU A 44 -17.50 30.60 73.40
CA LEU A 44 -18.19 29.32 73.57
C LEU A 44 -17.20 28.32 74.22
N ASP A 45 -17.42 28.05 75.51
CA ASP A 45 -16.90 26.86 76.18
C ASP A 45 -17.60 25.64 75.57
N ALA A 46 -17.00 25.07 74.54
CA ALA A 46 -17.32 23.73 74.07
C ALA A 46 -16.03 23.10 73.54
N PRO A 47 -15.65 21.90 74.01
CA PRO A 47 -14.51 21.20 73.44
C PRO A 47 -14.92 20.72 72.04
N LEU A 48 -14.52 21.47 71.01
CA LEU A 48 -14.60 21.03 69.63
C LEU A 48 -13.57 19.91 69.42
N LYS A 49 -13.95 18.70 69.82
CA LYS A 49 -13.37 17.46 69.35
C LYS A 49 -13.88 17.25 67.93
N ALA A 50 -13.32 17.99 66.98
CA ALA A 50 -13.50 17.68 65.57
C ALA A 50 -12.70 16.42 65.28
N GLU A 51 -13.30 15.25 65.53
CA GLU A 51 -12.88 14.01 64.89
C GLU A 51 -13.05 14.22 63.39
N LEU A 52 -11.96 14.65 62.72
CA LEU A 52 -11.86 14.50 61.28
C LEU A 52 -12.05 13.01 61.03
N ASP A 53 -13.17 12.64 60.44
CA ASP A 53 -13.46 11.26 60.06
C ASP A 53 -12.58 10.92 58.84
N ILE A 54 -11.30 10.64 59.12
CA ILE A 54 -10.27 10.34 58.12
C ILE A 54 -10.72 9.14 57.28
N THR A 55 -11.47 8.22 57.86
CA THR A 55 -12.09 7.07 57.18
C THR A 55 -13.01 7.52 56.04
N SER A 56 -13.91 8.48 56.26
CA SER A 56 -14.79 9.02 55.22
C SER A 56 -14.03 9.67 54.06
N LEU A 57 -12.97 10.43 54.36
CA LEU A 57 -12.12 11.05 53.35
C LEU A 57 -11.32 10.01 52.54
N THR A 58 -10.85 8.95 53.21
CA THR A 58 -10.10 7.86 52.58
C THR A 58 -10.99 7.07 51.63
N ASP A 59 -12.24 6.83 52.01
CA ASP A 59 -13.23 6.15 51.17
C ASP A 59 -13.60 6.97 49.93
N GLN A 60 -13.81 8.28 50.08
CA GLN A 60 -14.07 9.18 48.95
C GLN A 60 -12.89 9.27 47.98
N LEU A 61 -11.68 9.35 48.50
CA LEU A 61 -10.46 9.36 47.69
C LEU A 61 -10.30 8.04 46.93
N THR A 62 -10.54 6.91 47.60
CA THR A 62 -10.47 5.58 46.99
C THR A 62 -11.51 5.41 45.88
N ALA A 63 -12.73 5.92 46.08
CA ALA A 63 -13.79 5.91 45.07
C ALA A 63 -13.44 6.78 43.85
N LEU A 64 -12.87 7.98 44.08
CA LEU A 64 -12.42 8.88 43.02
C LEU A 64 -11.27 8.28 42.21
N VAL A 65 -10.26 7.72 42.89
CA VAL A 65 -9.12 7.06 42.24
C VAL A 65 -9.60 5.86 41.43
N LYS A 66 -10.47 4.99 41.98
CA LYS A 66 -11.06 3.88 41.22
C LYS A 66 -11.78 4.38 39.97
N ARG A 67 -12.58 5.44 40.08
CA ARG A 67 -13.35 5.97 38.95
C ARG A 67 -12.46 6.53 37.84
N GLU A 68 -11.46 7.32 38.20
CA GLU A 68 -10.53 7.91 37.23
C GLU A 68 -9.64 6.84 36.57
N VAL A 69 -9.18 5.85 37.35
CA VAL A 69 -8.41 4.71 36.82
C VAL A 69 -9.25 3.87 35.87
N SER A 70 -10.49 3.52 36.24
CA SER A 70 -11.41 2.77 35.37
C SER A 70 -11.68 3.51 34.06
N LYS A 71 -11.92 4.83 34.13
CA LYS A 71 -12.16 5.66 32.95
C LYS A 71 -10.95 5.69 32.01
N ARG A 72 -9.74 5.84 32.56
CA ARG A 72 -8.51 5.83 31.74
C ARG A 72 -8.21 4.45 31.15
N LEU A 73 -8.52 3.38 31.87
CA LEU A 73 -8.40 2.02 31.35
C LEU A 73 -9.36 1.79 30.18
N GLU A 74 -10.62 2.22 30.27
CA GLU A 74 -11.57 2.15 29.15
C GLU A 74 -11.08 2.94 27.93
N ASP A 75 -10.61 4.18 28.13
CA ASP A 75 -10.06 5.00 27.02
C ASP A 75 -8.85 4.33 26.35
N ILE A 76 -7.97 3.69 27.13
CA ILE A 76 -6.81 2.95 26.59
C ILE A 76 -7.27 1.70 25.83
N ILE A 77 -8.22 0.94 26.39
CA ILE A 77 -8.76 -0.27 25.76
C ILE A 77 -9.43 0.10 24.43
N ASP A 78 -10.22 1.17 24.39
CA ASP A 78 -10.91 1.60 23.18
C ASP A 78 -9.93 2.11 22.11
N ARG A 79 -8.88 2.84 22.49
CA ARG A 79 -7.82 3.23 21.56
C ARG A 79 -7.07 2.02 21.00
N VAL A 80 -6.63 1.11 21.88
CA VAL A 80 -5.93 -0.10 21.46
C VAL A 80 -6.82 -0.95 20.55
N ARG A 81 -8.10 -1.10 20.88
CA ARG A 81 -9.06 -1.86 20.08
C ARG A 81 -9.23 -1.24 18.68
N ASN A 82 -9.42 0.07 18.60
CA ASN A 82 -9.63 0.74 17.32
C ASN A 82 -8.37 0.73 16.46
N ASP A 83 -7.20 1.05 17.03
CA ASP A 83 -5.93 1.04 16.30
C ASP A 83 -5.56 -0.37 15.83
N THR A 84 -5.76 -1.38 16.68
CA THR A 84 -5.46 -2.77 16.33
C THR A 84 -6.41 -3.29 15.25
N LEU A 85 -7.72 -3.00 15.34
CA LEU A 85 -8.69 -3.43 14.33
C LEU A 85 -8.41 -2.79 12.97
N VAL A 86 -8.11 -1.49 12.93
CA VAL A 86 -7.80 -0.79 11.67
C VAL A 86 -6.53 -1.36 11.05
N ASN A 87 -5.47 -1.57 11.84
CA ASN A 87 -4.21 -2.12 11.35
C ASN A 87 -4.38 -3.56 10.85
N VAL A 88 -5.09 -4.42 11.59
CA VAL A 88 -5.37 -5.81 11.16
C VAL A 88 -6.18 -5.81 9.87
N GLN A 89 -7.19 -4.95 9.75
CA GLN A 89 -8.02 -4.88 8.55
C GLN A 89 -7.20 -4.41 7.32
N GLN A 90 -6.29 -3.45 7.50
CA GLN A 90 -5.36 -3.02 6.44
C GLN A 90 -4.41 -4.16 6.02
N ILE A 91 -3.82 -4.87 6.99
CA ILE A 91 -2.93 -6.01 6.70
C ILE A 91 -3.68 -7.12 5.96
N MET A 92 -4.90 -7.44 6.39
CA MET A 92 -5.74 -8.45 5.72
C MET A 92 -6.08 -8.04 4.29
N GLN A 93 -6.37 -6.76 4.04
CA GLN A 93 -6.62 -6.27 2.68
C GLN A 93 -5.37 -6.36 1.81
N GLN A 94 -4.21 -5.96 2.33
CA GLN A 94 -2.93 -6.08 1.61
C GLN A 94 -2.59 -7.53 1.29
N GLN A 95 -2.79 -8.45 2.23
CA GLN A 95 -2.61 -9.89 1.98
C GLN A 95 -3.58 -10.42 0.93
N LEU A 96 -4.85 -10.02 1.00
CA LEU A 96 -5.85 -10.44 0.03
C LEU A 96 -5.50 -9.97 -1.40
N GLU A 97 -4.95 -8.76 -1.54
CA GLU A 97 -4.48 -8.25 -2.83
C GLU A 97 -3.21 -8.95 -3.32
N ALA A 98 -2.28 -9.28 -2.43
CA ALA A 98 -1.09 -10.07 -2.75
C ALA A 98 -1.45 -11.48 -3.25
N ASP A 99 -2.43 -12.13 -2.62
CA ASP A 99 -2.84 -13.51 -2.92
C ASP A 99 -3.71 -13.66 -4.18
N ARG A 100 -4.10 -12.55 -4.83
CA ARG A 100 -4.88 -12.63 -6.07
C ARG A 100 -4.06 -13.25 -7.19
N LYS A 101 -4.48 -14.45 -7.60
CA LYS A 101 -3.93 -15.17 -8.75
C LYS A 101 -4.38 -14.49 -10.03
N VAL A 102 -3.43 -13.98 -10.81
CA VAL A 102 -3.67 -13.45 -12.15
C VAL A 102 -2.84 -14.24 -13.13
N ALA A 103 -3.48 -14.80 -14.16
CA ALA A 103 -2.81 -15.54 -15.22
C ALA A 103 -3.57 -15.40 -16.54
N LEU A 104 -2.84 -15.28 -17.64
CA LEU A 104 -3.37 -15.20 -19.00
C LEU A 104 -2.46 -15.94 -19.95
N THR A 105 -3.02 -16.72 -20.85
CA THR A 105 -2.32 -17.22 -22.03
C THR A 105 -3.22 -17.08 -23.23
N ALA A 106 -2.72 -16.44 -24.28
CA ALA A 106 -3.43 -16.27 -25.55
C ALA A 106 -2.48 -16.49 -26.72
N CYS A 107 -3.01 -16.98 -27.83
CA CYS A 107 -2.26 -17.28 -29.05
C CYS A 107 -2.96 -16.71 -30.28
N GLY A 108 -2.46 -17.01 -31.47
CA GLY A 108 -3.12 -16.61 -32.71
C GLY A 108 -2.71 -15.21 -33.16
N ALA A 109 -1.45 -14.81 -32.99
CA ALA A 109 -1.06 -13.41 -33.15
C ALA A 109 -1.50 -12.79 -34.48
N VAL A 110 -2.26 -11.70 -34.41
CA VAL A 110 -2.72 -10.91 -35.55
C VAL A 110 -2.03 -9.57 -35.52
N SER A 111 -1.35 -9.26 -36.62
CA SER A 111 -0.85 -7.91 -36.90
C SER A 111 -1.92 -7.16 -37.70
N GLY A 112 -2.62 -6.21 -37.06
CA GLY A 112 -3.52 -5.29 -37.76
C GLY A 112 -2.79 -4.16 -38.48
N SER A 113 -3.54 -3.15 -38.93
CA SER A 113 -2.98 -1.87 -39.39
C SER A 113 -2.35 -1.07 -38.24
N ASP A 114 -2.78 -1.33 -37.01
CA ASP A 114 -2.18 -0.80 -35.79
C ASP A 114 -0.82 -1.45 -35.52
N ARG A 115 0.05 -0.74 -34.79
CA ARG A 115 1.38 -1.26 -34.43
C ARG A 115 1.31 -2.36 -33.37
N VAL A 116 0.15 -2.61 -32.75
CA VAL A 116 -0.01 -3.60 -31.67
C VAL A 116 -0.22 -5.00 -32.24
N ILE A 117 0.44 -6.00 -31.66
CA ILE A 117 0.21 -7.41 -31.97
C ILE A 117 -0.88 -7.91 -31.03
N ARG A 118 -1.96 -8.46 -31.60
CA ARG A 118 -3.13 -8.93 -30.86
C ARG A 118 -3.17 -10.45 -30.80
N PHE A 119 -3.67 -11.03 -29.71
CA PHE A 119 -3.72 -12.49 -29.51
C PHE A 119 -5.17 -12.92 -29.24
N PRO A 120 -6.00 -13.09 -30.28
CA PRO A 120 -7.44 -13.32 -30.13
C PRO A 120 -7.80 -14.71 -29.59
N ASN A 121 -6.91 -15.70 -29.68
CA ASN A 121 -7.22 -17.07 -29.31
C ASN A 121 -6.83 -17.33 -27.84
N MET A 122 -7.75 -17.05 -26.93
CA MET A 122 -7.56 -17.32 -25.49
C MET A 122 -7.36 -18.82 -25.23
N LYS A 123 -6.38 -19.15 -24.38
CA LYS A 123 -6.13 -20.51 -23.89
C LYS A 123 -6.42 -20.65 -22.41
N MET A 124 -6.09 -19.63 -21.62
CA MET A 124 -6.31 -19.60 -20.18
C MET A 124 -6.46 -18.16 -19.71
N SER A 125 -7.40 -17.92 -18.78
CA SER A 125 -7.56 -16.62 -18.11
C SER A 125 -8.05 -16.84 -16.69
N VAL A 126 -7.35 -16.25 -15.71
CA VAL A 126 -7.68 -16.27 -14.29
C VAL A 126 -7.43 -14.88 -13.73
N GLY A 127 -8.40 -14.32 -13.00
CA GLY A 127 -8.23 -13.04 -12.30
C GLY A 127 -8.12 -11.82 -13.20
N ILE A 128 -8.65 -11.87 -14.43
CA ILE A 128 -8.69 -10.75 -15.38
C ILE A 128 -10.13 -10.53 -15.81
N HIS A 129 -10.71 -9.40 -15.42
CA HIS A 129 -12.07 -9.01 -15.76
C HIS A 129 -12.14 -8.37 -17.15
N SER A 130 -11.09 -7.64 -17.59
CA SER A 130 -11.06 -6.93 -18.87
C SER A 130 -10.65 -7.81 -20.08
N LEU A 131 -11.06 -9.09 -20.09
CA LEU A 131 -10.60 -10.07 -21.09
C LEU A 131 -10.98 -9.69 -22.53
N SER A 132 -12.22 -9.23 -22.74
CA SER A 132 -12.72 -8.83 -24.06
C SER A 132 -11.94 -7.64 -24.64
N SER A 133 -11.57 -6.68 -23.78
CA SER A 133 -10.71 -5.55 -24.14
C SER A 133 -9.33 -6.03 -24.56
N PHE A 134 -8.72 -6.95 -23.80
CA PHE A 134 -7.43 -7.54 -24.17
C PHE A 134 -7.48 -8.26 -25.52
N LEU A 135 -8.49 -9.10 -25.75
CA LEU A 135 -8.61 -9.86 -27.00
C LEU A 135 -8.78 -8.96 -28.24
N SER A 136 -9.50 -7.84 -28.10
CA SER A 136 -9.75 -6.91 -29.19
C SER A 136 -8.59 -5.94 -29.46
N THR A 137 -7.87 -5.52 -28.41
CA THR A 137 -6.82 -4.49 -28.49
C THR A 137 -5.39 -5.03 -28.40
N GLY A 138 -5.19 -6.25 -27.89
CA GLY A 138 -3.87 -6.80 -27.55
C GLY A 138 -3.23 -6.19 -26.31
N LYS A 139 -3.98 -5.38 -25.54
CA LYS A 139 -3.49 -4.63 -24.38
C LYS A 139 -4.01 -5.21 -23.08
N LEU A 140 -3.09 -5.61 -22.21
CA LEU A 140 -3.42 -6.06 -20.86
C LEU A 140 -3.36 -4.84 -19.92
N THR A 141 -4.43 -4.61 -19.17
CA THR A 141 -4.44 -3.59 -18.11
C THR A 141 -4.34 -4.30 -16.77
N ALA A 142 -3.41 -3.91 -15.91
CA ALA A 142 -3.26 -4.49 -14.59
C ALA A 142 -4.43 -4.08 -13.70
N GLU A 143 -5.15 -5.06 -13.17
CA GLU A 143 -6.25 -4.86 -12.21
C GLU A 143 -5.76 -4.94 -10.76
N HIS A 144 -4.54 -5.46 -10.56
CA HIS A 144 -3.87 -5.62 -9.28
C HIS A 144 -2.44 -5.13 -9.40
N SER A 145 -1.95 -4.41 -8.40
CA SER A 145 -0.54 -4.08 -8.32
C SER A 145 0.28 -5.33 -8.01
N GLY A 146 1.50 -5.41 -8.54
CA GLY A 146 2.42 -6.50 -8.23
C GLY A 146 3.47 -6.76 -9.30
N LEU A 147 4.21 -7.84 -9.13
CA LEU A 147 5.23 -8.29 -10.07
C LEU A 147 4.61 -9.27 -11.07
N TYR A 148 4.65 -8.91 -12.35
CA TYR A 148 4.13 -9.72 -13.45
C TYR A 148 5.28 -10.33 -14.24
N GLN A 149 5.24 -11.63 -14.49
CA GLN A 149 6.10 -12.30 -15.46
C GLN A 149 5.35 -12.43 -16.78
N LEU A 150 5.98 -11.96 -17.85
CA LEU A 150 5.48 -12.01 -19.22
C LEU A 150 6.43 -12.88 -20.05
N THR A 151 5.86 -13.82 -20.79
CA THR A 151 6.54 -14.56 -21.85
C THR A 151 5.82 -14.32 -23.17
N VAL A 152 6.54 -13.86 -24.19
CA VAL A 152 6.01 -13.65 -25.54
C VAL A 152 6.84 -14.48 -26.50
N THR A 153 6.15 -15.30 -27.30
CA THR A 153 6.73 -16.05 -28.41
C THR A 153 6.12 -15.53 -29.70
N ILE A 154 6.96 -15.06 -30.61
CA ILE A 154 6.57 -14.60 -31.94
C ILE A 154 7.28 -15.45 -32.98
N MET A 155 6.51 -16.08 -33.86
CA MET A 155 7.01 -16.72 -35.07
C MET A 155 6.79 -15.80 -36.26
N THR A 156 7.80 -15.66 -37.12
CA THR A 156 7.77 -14.82 -38.31
C THR A 156 8.48 -15.50 -39.46
N GLU A 157 8.15 -15.10 -40.68
CA GLU A 157 8.67 -15.70 -41.92
C GLU A 157 10.07 -15.20 -42.30
N ASN A 158 10.43 -14.02 -41.80
CA ASN A 158 11.69 -13.38 -42.18
C ASN A 158 12.61 -13.27 -40.95
N SER A 159 13.90 -13.34 -41.19
CA SER A 159 14.89 -12.96 -40.19
C SER A 159 14.95 -11.45 -39.98
N ASP A 160 15.68 -11.06 -38.94
CA ASP A 160 16.01 -9.67 -38.57
C ASP A 160 14.78 -8.83 -38.25
N LYS A 161 13.78 -9.52 -37.69
CA LYS A 161 12.53 -8.91 -37.29
C LYS A 161 12.50 -8.67 -35.79
N VAL A 162 11.96 -7.50 -35.44
CA VAL A 162 11.93 -7.00 -34.07
C VAL A 162 10.50 -6.78 -33.61
N PHE A 163 10.20 -7.21 -32.39
CA PHE A 163 9.03 -6.78 -31.62
C PHE A 163 9.47 -6.19 -30.29
N HIS A 164 8.59 -5.38 -29.70
CA HIS A 164 8.85 -4.69 -28.44
C HIS A 164 7.76 -5.05 -27.44
N ILE A 165 8.14 -5.41 -26.23
CA ILE A 165 7.24 -5.44 -25.09
C ILE A 165 7.25 -4.04 -24.48
N THR A 166 6.06 -3.48 -24.29
CA THR A 166 5.90 -2.10 -23.80
C THR A 166 5.01 -2.04 -22.57
N LYS A 167 5.38 -1.16 -21.65
CA LYS A 167 4.56 -0.75 -20.50
C LYS A 167 4.25 0.74 -20.63
N ASN A 168 2.98 1.10 -20.61
CA ASN A 168 2.51 2.49 -20.68
C ASN A 168 3.10 3.28 -21.88
N GLY A 169 3.36 2.59 -23.00
CA GLY A 169 3.96 3.21 -24.19
C GLY A 169 5.49 3.24 -24.22
N PHE A 170 6.17 2.88 -23.13
CA PHE A 170 7.63 2.77 -23.09
C PHE A 170 8.07 1.33 -23.38
N VAL A 171 9.08 1.19 -24.23
CA VAL A 171 9.70 -0.12 -24.53
C VAL A 171 10.49 -0.59 -23.31
N ILE A 172 10.18 -1.79 -22.82
CA ILE A 172 10.92 -2.43 -21.72
C ILE A 172 11.99 -3.36 -22.28
N ILE A 173 11.61 -4.21 -23.25
CA ILE A 173 12.50 -5.20 -23.84
C ILE A 173 12.11 -5.44 -25.31
N SER A 174 13.10 -5.79 -26.12
CA SER A 174 12.93 -6.06 -27.55
C SER A 174 13.35 -7.47 -27.89
N GLY A 175 12.55 -8.14 -28.72
CA GLY A 175 12.80 -9.50 -29.20
C GLY A 175 13.29 -9.46 -30.61
N TYR A 176 14.30 -10.28 -30.88
CA TYR A 176 14.93 -10.38 -32.19
C TYR A 176 14.79 -11.81 -32.69
N SER A 177 14.28 -11.98 -33.90
CA SER A 177 14.36 -13.22 -34.65
C SER A 177 15.58 -13.14 -35.55
N GLN A 178 16.69 -13.75 -35.16
CA GLN A 178 17.93 -13.73 -35.96
C GLN A 178 17.95 -14.85 -37.01
N HIS A 179 18.63 -14.57 -38.12
CA HIS A 179 18.87 -15.54 -39.18
C HIS A 179 19.92 -16.56 -38.75
N HIS A 180 19.66 -17.84 -38.97
CA HIS A 180 20.65 -18.90 -38.73
C HIS A 180 20.94 -19.75 -40.00
N ASP A 181 20.02 -19.78 -40.97
CA ASP A 181 20.16 -20.53 -42.23
C ASP A 181 19.22 -19.93 -43.29
N SER A 182 19.72 -19.68 -44.51
CA SER A 182 18.96 -19.16 -45.65
C SER A 182 17.81 -20.06 -46.11
N ASN A 183 17.84 -21.34 -45.72
CA ASN A 183 16.80 -22.31 -46.08
C ASN A 183 15.66 -22.39 -45.07
N GLN A 184 15.79 -21.77 -43.89
CA GLN A 184 14.71 -21.74 -42.91
C GLN A 184 13.77 -20.58 -43.16
N ARG A 185 12.52 -20.90 -43.49
CA ARG A 185 11.45 -19.92 -43.73
C ARG A 185 10.80 -19.39 -42.46
N TRP A 186 10.94 -20.05 -41.31
CA TRP A 186 10.24 -19.65 -40.08
C TRP A 186 11.21 -19.50 -38.94
N HIS A 187 11.18 -18.33 -38.30
CA HIS A 187 12.02 -18.00 -37.16
C HIS A 187 11.15 -17.68 -35.96
N THR A 188 11.47 -18.31 -34.83
CA THR A 188 10.78 -18.09 -33.56
C THR A 188 11.67 -17.30 -32.63
N SER A 189 11.13 -16.24 -32.04
CA SER A 189 11.78 -15.50 -30.96
C SER A 189 10.90 -15.52 -29.73
N THR A 190 11.48 -15.90 -28.60
CA THR A 190 10.81 -15.95 -27.31
C THR A 190 11.53 -15.04 -26.34
N ILE A 191 10.80 -14.15 -25.69
CA ILE A 191 11.30 -13.35 -24.58
C ILE A 191 10.50 -13.67 -23.34
N THR A 192 11.20 -13.77 -22.22
CA THR A 192 10.59 -13.73 -20.89
C THR A 192 11.16 -12.56 -20.12
N THR A 193 10.30 -11.78 -19.45
CA THR A 193 10.69 -10.66 -18.60
C THR A 193 9.75 -10.56 -17.40
N ALA A 194 10.21 -9.91 -16.33
CA ALA A 194 9.40 -9.58 -15.18
C ALA A 194 9.28 -8.06 -15.07
N VAL A 195 8.08 -7.57 -14.80
CA VAL A 195 7.76 -6.15 -14.73
C VAL A 195 6.83 -5.87 -13.55
N GLU A 196 7.20 -4.93 -12.71
CA GLU A 196 6.31 -4.40 -11.67
C GLU A 196 5.24 -3.55 -12.35
N MET A 197 3.97 -3.80 -12.04
CA MET A 197 2.83 -3.06 -12.58
C MET A 197 1.98 -2.54 -11.42
N ASP A 198 1.52 -1.30 -11.54
CA ASP A 198 0.48 -0.74 -10.70
C ASP A 198 -0.90 -0.93 -11.32
N VAL A 199 -1.95 -0.82 -10.50
CA VAL A 199 -3.34 -0.81 -10.99
C VAL A 199 -3.51 0.26 -12.08
N GLY A 200 -3.98 -0.15 -13.24
CA GLY A 200 -4.18 0.72 -14.41
C GLY A 200 -3.00 0.76 -15.39
N ASP A 201 -1.84 0.21 -15.03
CA ASP A 201 -0.72 0.07 -15.98
C ASP A 201 -1.10 -0.85 -17.14
N CYS A 202 -0.58 -0.54 -18.32
CA CYS A 202 -0.92 -1.20 -19.57
C CYS A 202 0.30 -1.87 -20.20
N LEU A 203 0.22 -3.18 -20.45
CA LEU A 203 1.26 -4.01 -21.06
C LEU A 203 0.80 -4.53 -22.42
N TYR A 204 1.63 -4.37 -23.45
CA TYR A 204 1.32 -4.85 -24.80
C TYR A 204 2.56 -5.02 -25.68
N VAL A 205 2.39 -5.76 -26.76
CA VAL A 205 3.45 -6.06 -27.73
C VAL A 205 3.29 -5.18 -28.97
N LEU A 206 4.34 -4.46 -29.33
CA LEU A 206 4.42 -3.64 -30.53
C LEU A 206 5.28 -4.30 -31.62
N LYS A 207 4.87 -4.06 -32.87
CA LYS A 207 5.69 -4.27 -34.05
C LYS A 207 6.83 -3.25 -34.08
N GLY A 208 8.05 -3.77 -34.09
CA GLY A 208 9.24 -3.06 -34.53
C GLY A 208 9.32 -3.13 -36.05
N THR A 209 10.20 -3.99 -36.56
CA THR A 209 10.39 -4.24 -38.00
C THR A 209 9.59 -5.43 -38.54
N ILE A 210 8.85 -6.14 -37.69
CA ILE A 210 7.95 -7.23 -38.08
C ILE A 210 6.80 -6.68 -38.94
N SER A 211 6.67 -7.19 -40.16
CA SER A 211 5.53 -6.92 -41.05
C SER A 211 4.45 -8.00 -40.93
N ASN A 212 4.87 -9.27 -40.89
CA ASN A 212 3.99 -10.44 -40.82
C ASN A 212 4.33 -11.31 -39.60
N VAL A 213 3.30 -11.62 -38.81
CA VAL A 213 3.38 -12.56 -37.70
C VAL A 213 2.66 -13.84 -38.10
N TYR A 214 3.28 -14.99 -37.85
CA TYR A 214 2.61 -16.27 -38.07
C TYR A 214 1.69 -16.57 -36.89
N ALA A 215 0.38 -16.42 -37.14
CA ALA A 215 -0.62 -16.35 -36.09
C ALA A 215 -0.64 -17.60 -35.19
N ASN A 216 -0.65 -18.80 -35.77
CA ASN A 216 -0.96 -20.02 -35.04
C ASN A 216 0.07 -20.42 -33.98
N TRP A 217 1.31 -19.95 -34.09
CA TRP A 217 2.42 -20.35 -33.22
C TRP A 217 2.98 -19.19 -32.38
N SER A 218 2.33 -18.04 -32.46
CA SER A 218 2.70 -16.87 -31.69
C SER A 218 1.75 -16.72 -30.51
N CYS A 219 2.31 -16.64 -29.31
CA CYS A 219 1.57 -16.63 -28.06
C CYS A 219 2.13 -15.60 -27.07
N ILE A 220 1.28 -15.17 -26.16
CA ILE A 220 1.59 -14.34 -25.00
C ILE A 220 1.07 -15.05 -23.75
N THR A 221 1.92 -15.10 -22.74
CA THR A 221 1.60 -15.60 -21.41
C THR A 221 1.98 -14.55 -20.38
N VAL A 222 1.06 -14.21 -19.48
CA VAL A 222 1.28 -13.29 -18.36
C VAL A 222 0.83 -13.96 -17.08
N ILE A 223 1.65 -13.89 -16.03
CA ILE A 223 1.30 -14.36 -14.69
C ILE A 223 1.70 -13.31 -13.66
N LYS A 224 0.87 -13.07 -12.64
CA LYS A 224 1.28 -12.34 -11.43
C LYS A 224 2.02 -13.31 -10.52
N VAL A 225 3.25 -12.95 -10.16
CA VAL A 225 4.15 -13.76 -9.33
C VAL A 225 4.08 -13.33 -7.87
N GLN A 226 3.94 -12.02 -7.62
CA GLN A 226 3.85 -11.41 -6.29
C GLN A 226 2.87 -10.24 -6.31
#